data_AF-A0A0B9A629-F1
#
_entry.id   AF-A0A0B9A629-F1
#
_cell.length_a   1.000
_cell.length_b   1.000
_cell.length_c   1.000
_cell.angle_alpha   90.00
_cell.angle_beta   90.00
_cell.angle_gamma   90.00
#
_symmetry.space_group_name_H-M   'P 1'
#
loop_
_entity.id
_entity.type
_entity.pdbx_description
1 polymer ?
#
loop_
_entity_poly.entity_id
_entity_poly.type
_entity_poly.pdbx_seq_one_letter_code
_entity_poly.pdbx_strand_id
1 'polypeptide(L)'
;MTLHDIIPAKYRKPVYVTYALIGVALGAIATAYGPDNVPEWHAVTTNVVLYIGGAFGLTAAANTLVTKPVPDTDNADEVEVYDADDEPLDDADDEGTEDLEALAAAEVDDTPPPDDYQPRH
;
A
#
# COMPACT_ATOMS: atom_id res chain seq x y z
N MET A 1 -16.63 -26.31 8.95
CA MET A 1 -16.87 -24.85 8.99
C MET A 1 -15.89 -24.23 8.04
N THR A 2 -16.38 -23.52 7.04
CA THR A 2 -15.53 -22.79 6.08
C THR A 2 -15.43 -21.32 6.52
N LEU A 3 -14.39 -20.61 6.07
CA LEU A 3 -14.19 -19.19 6.45
C LEU A 3 -15.38 -18.29 6.02
N HIS A 4 -16.12 -18.71 5.00
CA HIS A 4 -17.34 -18.04 4.55
C HIS A 4 -18.50 -18.12 5.56
N ASP A 5 -18.50 -19.13 6.44
CA ASP A 5 -19.53 -19.32 7.47
C ASP A 5 -19.28 -18.45 8.71
N ILE A 6 -18.06 -17.95 8.90
CA ILE A 6 -17.63 -17.25 10.13
C ILE A 6 -17.91 -15.75 10.03
N ILE A 7 -17.73 -15.15 8.84
CA ILE A 7 -18.00 -13.72 8.60
C ILE A 7 -18.94 -13.60 7.40
N PRO A 8 -20.20 -13.18 7.62
CA PRO A 8 -21.15 -12.94 6.54
C PRO A 8 -20.57 -11.97 5.53
N ALA A 9 -20.81 -12.20 4.23
CA ALA A 9 -20.21 -11.44 3.14
C ALA A 9 -20.39 -9.92 3.30
N LYS A 10 -21.54 -9.49 3.82
CA LYS A 10 -21.86 -8.08 4.10
C LYS A 10 -20.86 -7.38 5.03
N TYR A 11 -20.22 -8.11 5.95
CA TYR A 11 -19.32 -7.52 6.96
C TYR A 11 -17.85 -7.55 6.55
N ARG A 12 -17.47 -8.21 5.46
CA ARG A 12 -16.05 -8.33 5.06
C ARG A 12 -15.44 -6.97 4.71
N LYS A 13 -16.08 -6.23 3.80
CA LYS A 13 -15.66 -4.88 3.38
C LYS A 13 -15.49 -3.93 4.58
N PRO A 14 -16.48 -3.73 5.46
CA PRO A 14 -16.30 -2.80 6.59
C PRO A 14 -15.25 -3.28 7.62
N VAL A 15 -15.08 -4.59 7.80
CA VAL A 15 -14.02 -5.13 8.68
C VAL A 15 -12.64 -4.80 8.13
N TYR A 16 -12.41 -4.97 6.82
CA TYR A 16 -11.13 -4.62 6.20
C TYR A 16 -10.83 -3.13 6.29
N VAL A 17 -11.82 -2.28 6.03
CA VAL A 17 -11.67 -0.82 6.16
C VAL A 17 -11.33 -0.43 7.60
N THR A 18 -12.05 -0.99 8.57
CA THR A 18 -11.81 -0.69 10.00
C THR A 18 -10.41 -1.14 10.41
N TYR A 19 -9.99 -2.32 9.97
CA TYR A 19 -8.66 -2.84 10.23
C TYR A 19 -7.56 -1.94 9.64
N ALA A 20 -7.73 -1.48 8.40
CA ALA A 20 -6.82 -0.54 7.75
C ALA A 20 -6.75 0.80 8.51
N LEU A 21 -7.89 1.34 8.94
CA LEU A 21 -7.96 2.58 9.71
C LEU A 21 -7.25 2.48 11.07
N ILE A 22 -7.33 1.32 11.74
CA ILE A 22 -6.57 1.07 12.98
C ILE A 22 -5.06 1.17 12.69
N GLY A 23 -4.58 0.55 11.61
CA GLY A 23 -3.18 0.64 11.20
C GLY A 23 -2.73 2.08 10.94
N VAL A 24 -3.54 2.85 10.21
CA VAL A 24 -3.27 4.28 9.95
C VAL A 24 -3.22 5.08 11.25
N ALA A 25 -4.17 4.87 12.16
CA ALA A 25 -4.20 5.57 13.44
C ALA A 25 -2.95 5.26 14.30
N LEU A 26 -2.52 4.00 14.35
CA LEU A 26 -1.29 3.63 15.05
C LEU A 26 -0.06 4.26 14.40
N GLY A 27 0.03 4.27 13.07
CA GLY A 27 1.11 4.95 12.35
C GLY A 27 1.13 6.46 12.65
N ALA A 28 -0.03 7.11 12.61
CA ALA A 28 -0.16 8.53 12.92
C ALA A 28 0.27 8.87 14.35
N ILE A 29 -0.06 8.03 15.33
CA ILE A 29 0.40 8.19 16.72
C ILE A 29 1.93 8.09 16.80
N ALA A 30 2.55 7.11 16.13
CA ALA A 30 4.01 6.99 16.13
C ALA A 30 4.69 8.23 15.52
N THR A 31 4.15 8.75 14.42
CA THR A 31 4.64 9.96 13.76
C THR A 31 4.45 11.21 14.64
N ALA A 32 3.32 11.31 15.35
CA ALA A 32 2.99 12.48 16.16
C ALA A 32 3.86 12.62 17.42
N TYR A 33 4.18 11.51 18.09
CA TYR A 33 4.96 11.52 19.34
C TYR A 33 6.47 11.40 19.12
N GLY A 34 6.90 10.84 17.99
CA GLY A 34 8.31 10.54 17.73
C GLY A 34 8.81 9.35 18.58
N PRO A 35 10.00 8.82 18.27
CA PRO A 35 10.46 7.51 18.76
C PRO A 35 10.58 7.41 20.29
N ASP A 36 10.91 8.52 20.97
CA ASP A 36 11.18 8.53 22.40
C ASP A 36 9.93 8.75 23.28
N ASN A 37 8.81 9.20 22.71
CA ASN A 37 7.61 9.56 23.47
C ASN A 37 6.39 8.70 23.14
N VAL A 38 6.56 7.62 22.37
CA VAL A 38 5.45 6.72 22.06
C VAL A 38 5.02 5.97 23.34
N PRO A 39 3.72 5.90 23.65
CA PRO A 39 3.23 5.14 24.80
C PRO A 39 3.63 3.66 24.74
N GLU A 40 3.92 3.05 25.89
CA GLU A 40 4.37 1.65 25.98
C GLU A 40 3.38 0.65 25.34
N TRP A 41 2.08 0.92 25.45
CA TRP A 41 1.04 0.08 24.87
C TRP A 41 1.07 0.07 23.34
N HIS A 42 1.60 1.11 22.71
CA HIS A 42 1.58 1.27 21.25
C HIS A 42 2.37 0.18 20.55
N ALA A 43 3.56 -0.14 21.06
CA ALA A 43 4.43 -1.17 20.46
C ALA A 43 3.74 -2.54 20.49
N VAL A 44 3.12 -2.91 21.62
CA VAL A 44 2.38 -4.17 21.77
C VAL A 44 1.19 -4.21 20.81
N THR A 45 0.39 -3.14 20.77
CA THR A 45 -0.79 -3.06 19.92
C THR A 45 -0.43 -3.11 18.44
N THR A 46 0.61 -2.38 18.03
CA THR A 46 1.12 -2.38 16.65
C THR A 46 1.58 -3.78 16.24
N ASN A 47 2.33 -4.48 17.10
CA ASN A 47 2.75 -5.85 16.83
C ASN A 47 1.56 -6.80 16.67
N VAL A 48 0.54 -6.72 17.55
CA VAL A 48 -0.66 -7.55 17.45
C VAL A 48 -1.37 -7.33 16.11
N VAL A 49 -1.57 -6.07 15.74
CA VAL A 49 -2.16 -5.71 14.44
C VAL A 49 -1.31 -6.30 13.33
N LEU A 50 0.00 -6.01 13.27
CA LEU A 50 0.89 -6.50 12.22
C LEU A 50 0.90 -8.03 12.10
N TYR A 51 0.92 -8.78 13.20
CA TYR A 51 0.88 -10.24 13.15
C TYR A 51 -0.46 -10.79 12.64
N ILE A 52 -1.57 -10.20 13.06
CA ILE A 52 -2.90 -10.58 12.54
C ILE A 52 -2.97 -10.27 11.04
N GLY A 53 -2.63 -9.05 10.63
CA GLY A 53 -2.65 -8.64 9.23
C GLY A 53 -1.69 -9.45 8.37
N GLY A 54 -0.50 -9.74 8.87
CA GLY A 54 0.48 -10.60 8.19
C GLY A 54 -0.06 -12.02 8.00
N ALA A 55 -0.60 -12.64 9.05
CA ALA A 55 -1.15 -13.99 8.96
C ALA A 55 -2.30 -14.08 7.94
N PHE A 56 -3.28 -13.18 8.02
CA PHE A 56 -4.43 -13.20 7.11
C PHE A 56 -4.08 -12.71 5.71
N GLY A 57 -3.25 -11.69 5.59
CA GLY A 57 -2.83 -11.10 4.31
C GLY A 57 -1.97 -12.06 3.49
N LEU A 58 -0.97 -12.70 4.11
CA LEU A 58 -0.15 -13.72 3.44
C LEU A 58 -0.99 -14.94 3.06
N THR A 59 -1.92 -15.36 3.94
CA THR A 59 -2.83 -16.47 3.63
C THR A 59 -3.74 -16.12 2.46
N ALA A 60 -4.32 -14.91 2.43
CA ALA A 60 -5.15 -14.46 1.32
C ALA A 60 -4.34 -14.40 0.02
N ALA A 61 -3.17 -13.75 0.04
CA ALA A 61 -2.29 -13.63 -1.12
C ALA A 61 -1.91 -15.00 -1.70
N ALA A 62 -1.62 -15.99 -0.86
CA ALA A 62 -1.31 -17.34 -1.32
C ALA A 62 -2.51 -18.08 -1.95
N ASN A 63 -3.74 -17.74 -1.56
CA ASN A 63 -4.95 -18.44 -2.00
C ASN A 63 -5.77 -17.69 -3.08
N THR A 64 -5.44 -16.44 -3.38
CA THR A 64 -6.14 -15.62 -4.40
C THR A 64 -5.31 -15.34 -5.65
N LEU A 65 -4.21 -16.09 -5.87
CA LEU A 65 -3.51 -16.07 -7.14
C LEU A 65 -4.43 -16.63 -8.23
N VAL A 66 -5.20 -15.73 -8.86
CA VAL A 66 -5.97 -16.04 -10.06
C VAL A 66 -4.96 -16.21 -11.19
N THR A 67 -4.66 -17.46 -11.57
CA THR A 67 -4.18 -17.73 -12.93
C THR A 67 -5.29 -17.27 -13.86
N LYS A 68 -5.16 -16.06 -14.42
CA LYS A 68 -5.99 -15.60 -15.52
C LYS A 68 -5.83 -16.68 -16.61
N PRO A 69 -6.86 -17.47 -16.94
CA PRO A 69 -6.77 -18.30 -18.14
C PRO A 69 -6.56 -17.31 -19.26
N VAL A 70 -5.43 -17.40 -19.97
CA VAL A 70 -5.31 -16.75 -21.28
C VAL A 70 -6.45 -17.36 -22.09
N PRO A 71 -7.50 -16.60 -22.45
CA PRO A 71 -8.52 -17.13 -23.32
C PRO A 71 -7.81 -17.40 -24.64
N ASP A 72 -7.82 -18.66 -25.11
CA ASP A 72 -7.42 -18.96 -26.49
C ASP A 72 -8.25 -18.05 -27.40
N THR A 73 -7.57 -17.13 -28.09
CA THR A 73 -8.14 -16.02 -28.88
C THR A 73 -8.83 -16.46 -30.17
N ASP A 74 -9.27 -17.71 -30.29
CA ASP A 74 -9.75 -18.28 -31.55
C ASP A 74 -11.27 -18.30 -31.73
N ASN A 75 -12.05 -17.76 -30.79
CA ASN A 75 -13.48 -17.51 -30.99
C ASN A 75 -13.87 -16.13 -30.48
N ALA A 76 -13.81 -15.16 -31.38
CA ALA A 76 -14.51 -13.90 -31.20
C ALA A 76 -16.02 -14.17 -31.30
N ASP A 77 -16.74 -14.10 -30.18
CA ASP A 77 -18.06 -13.49 -30.16
C ASP A 77 -18.58 -13.21 -28.73
N GLU A 78 -19.28 -12.07 -28.67
CA GLU A 78 -20.13 -11.48 -27.63
C GLU A 78 -19.48 -10.79 -26.41
N VAL A 79 -19.48 -9.45 -26.49
CA VAL A 79 -19.27 -8.51 -25.40
C VAL A 79 -20.51 -8.51 -24.51
N GLU A 80 -20.45 -9.14 -23.34
CA GLU A 80 -21.37 -8.84 -22.26
C GLU A 80 -20.84 -7.64 -21.46
N VAL A 81 -21.33 -6.45 -21.81
CA VAL A 81 -21.20 -5.24 -20.98
C VAL A 81 -22.14 -5.40 -19.80
N TYR A 82 -21.66 -5.82 -18.62
CA TYR A 82 -22.18 -5.38 -17.30
C TYR A 82 -21.21 -5.81 -16.17
N ASP A 83 -20.20 -4.98 -15.91
CA ASP A 83 -19.84 -4.63 -14.53
C ASP A 83 -19.35 -3.17 -14.56
N ALA A 84 -20.26 -2.25 -14.29
CA ALA A 84 -20.03 -0.80 -14.35
C ALA A 84 -19.39 -0.26 -13.05
N ASP A 85 -18.56 -1.07 -12.38
CA ASP A 85 -17.89 -0.70 -11.12
C ASP A 85 -16.36 -0.84 -11.17
N ASP A 86 -15.77 -1.09 -12.34
CA ASP A 86 -14.33 -0.90 -12.59
C ASP A 86 -14.15 0.20 -13.65
N GLU A 87 -14.35 1.46 -13.25
CA GLU A 87 -13.80 2.56 -14.04
C GLU A 87 -12.26 2.46 -13.98
N PRO A 88 -11.57 2.31 -15.12
CA PRO A 88 -10.13 2.53 -15.14
C PRO A 88 -9.87 3.98 -14.74
N LEU A 89 -8.84 4.21 -13.92
CA LEU A 89 -8.28 5.56 -13.78
C LEU A 89 -7.98 6.05 -15.19
N ASP A 90 -8.74 7.03 -15.65
CA ASP A 90 -8.42 7.78 -16.84
C ASP A 90 -7.05 8.42 -16.56
N ASP A 91 -6.04 8.05 -17.35
CA ASP A 91 -4.76 8.75 -17.43
C ASP A 91 -5.01 10.12 -18.11
N ALA A 92 -5.84 10.92 -17.45
CA ALA A 92 -5.98 12.34 -17.72
C ALA A 92 -4.85 13.05 -16.96
N ASP A 93 -4.03 13.72 -17.76
CA ASP A 93 -3.20 14.86 -17.41
C ASP A 93 -1.73 14.53 -17.09
N ASP A 94 -0.99 14.42 -18.20
CA ASP A 94 0.43 14.74 -18.38
C ASP A 94 0.75 16.18 -17.90
N GLU A 95 0.60 16.45 -16.61
CA GLU A 95 1.05 17.70 -15.94
C GLU A 95 1.96 17.43 -14.72
N GLY A 96 2.37 16.18 -14.47
CA GLY A 96 3.14 15.81 -13.26
C GLY A 96 4.63 15.52 -13.46
N THR A 97 5.13 15.54 -14.69
CA THR A 97 6.53 15.16 -14.99
C THR A 97 7.54 16.30 -14.78
N GLU A 98 7.10 17.56 -14.89
CA GLU A 98 7.98 18.72 -14.64
C GLU A 98 8.37 18.86 -13.16
N ASP A 99 7.48 18.49 -12.23
CA ASP A 99 7.74 18.60 -10.79
C ASP A 99 8.75 17.55 -10.29
N LEU A 100 8.81 16.36 -10.90
CA LEU A 100 9.77 15.33 -10.52
C LEU A 100 11.21 15.68 -10.94
N GLU A 101 11.38 16.30 -12.10
CA GLU A 101 12.70 16.73 -12.58
C GLU A 101 13.21 17.94 -11.77
N ALA A 102 12.30 18.84 -11.38
CA ALA A 102 12.60 19.94 -10.46
C ALA A 102 12.96 19.46 -9.03
N LEU A 103 12.29 18.43 -8.53
CA LEU A 103 12.62 17.81 -7.23
C LEU A 103 13.97 17.09 -7.28
N ALA A 104 14.28 16.39 -8.38
CA ALA A 104 15.58 15.73 -8.56
C ALA A 104 16.73 16.76 -8.67
N ALA A 105 16.51 17.91 -9.30
CA ALA A 105 17.48 18.99 -9.37
C ALA A 105 17.71 19.67 -8.00
N ALA A 106 16.72 19.64 -7.10
CA ALA A 106 16.84 20.20 -5.75
C ALA A 106 17.64 19.32 -4.77
N GLU A 107 17.89 18.04 -5.09
CA GLU A 107 18.69 17.13 -4.25
C GLU A 107 20.20 17.15 -4.55
N VAL A 108 20.63 17.84 -5.60
CA VAL A 108 22.06 17.96 -5.94
C VAL A 108 22.71 19.04 -5.05
N ASP A 109 23.48 18.59 -4.07
CA ASP A 109 24.29 19.46 -3.22
C ASP A 109 25.55 19.93 -3.97
N ASP A 110 25.45 21.12 -4.58
CA ASP A 110 26.56 21.80 -5.27
C ASP A 110 27.53 22.52 -4.31
N THR A 111 27.43 22.29 -3.00
CA THR A 111 28.34 22.93 -2.04
C THR A 111 29.77 22.49 -2.31
N PRO A 112 30.69 23.41 -2.67
CA PRO A 112 32.08 23.03 -2.90
C PRO A 112 32.68 22.47 -1.61
N PRO A 113 33.52 21.42 -1.70
CA PRO A 113 34.26 20.94 -0.55
C PRO A 113 35.04 22.10 0.08
N PRO A 114 35.12 22.18 1.42
CA PRO A 114 35.87 23.24 2.07
C PRO A 114 37.35 23.17 1.68
N ASP A 115 37.98 24.33 1.54
CA ASP A 115 39.36 24.49 1.04
C ASP A 115 40.43 23.75 1.88
N ASP A 116 40.07 23.30 3.09
CA ASP A 116 40.91 22.55 4.02
C ASP A 116 40.70 21.03 3.97
N TYR A 117 39.91 20.52 3.03
CA TYR A 117 39.70 19.09 2.85
C TYR A 117 40.98 18.39 2.39
N GLN A 118 41.61 17.65 3.31
CA GLN A 118 42.67 16.70 2.99
C GLN A 118 42.12 15.27 3.05
N PRO A 119 42.04 14.54 1.91
CA PRO A 119 41.63 13.15 1.92
C PRO A 119 42.65 12.34 2.74
N ARG A 120 42.15 11.61 3.75
CA ARG A 120 42.98 10.67 4.51
C ARG A 120 43.27 9.46 3.62
N HIS A 121 44.52 9.33 3.19
CA HIS A 121 45.06 8.11 2.57
C HIS A 121 45.40 7.05 3.61
#